data_AF-A0A415ZJW7-F1
#
_entry.id   AF-A0A415ZJW7-F1
#
_cell.length_a   1.000
_cell.length_b   1.000
_cell.length_c   1.000
_cell.angle_alpha   90.00
_cell.angle_beta   90.00
_cell.angle_gamma   90.00
#
_symmetry.space_group_name_H-M   'P 1'
#
loop_
_entity.id
_entity.type
_entity.pdbx_description
1 polymer ?
#
loop_
_entity_poly.entity_id
_entity_poly.type
_entity_poly.pdbx_seq_one_letter_code
_entity_poly.pdbx_strand_id
1 'polypeptide(L)'
;MTKYDMTAIRYLEPGFLPLARNRKSYICPNCGSGSGKNGSGMTSRDGEYWKCWSCGLSANKVELFRIQNSLNYEEACAGILKFYGIVPTPIGETSKKSAVWLSQEEADALAVTNTGMQINTPDGEKIVSFCGLYEQDPQLYCSLIIARAEEMTRKYQKLYRACGNRLAPYAAMVYDYLGDRFDDSAYQKMRRRLESKIQICDKLRVVYLKKQEWLANQNAQAGTMRTGRSQTK
;
A
#
# COMPACT_ATOMS: atom_id res chain seq x y z
N MET A 1 -18.78 -21.15 0.68
CA MET A 1 -17.36 -20.86 0.97
C MET A 1 -17.08 -19.46 0.48
N THR A 2 -16.92 -18.52 1.41
CA THR A 2 -16.73 -17.10 1.10
C THR A 2 -15.34 -16.93 0.50
N LYS A 3 -15.26 -16.40 -0.72
CA LYS A 3 -13.97 -16.10 -1.36
C LYS A 3 -13.65 -14.64 -1.09
N TYR A 4 -12.41 -14.30 -0.75
CA TYR A 4 -11.96 -12.92 -0.53
C TYR A 4 -11.03 -12.48 -1.66
N ASP A 5 -11.00 -11.18 -1.97
CA ASP A 5 -9.99 -10.64 -2.89
C ASP A 5 -8.61 -10.62 -2.23
N MET A 6 -7.76 -11.58 -2.64
CA MET A 6 -6.41 -11.74 -2.12
C MET A 6 -5.35 -11.03 -2.96
N THR A 7 -5.74 -10.24 -3.97
CA THR A 7 -4.80 -9.61 -4.91
C THR A 7 -3.84 -8.67 -4.18
N ALA A 8 -4.31 -7.96 -3.16
CA ALA A 8 -3.52 -7.00 -2.41
C ALA A 8 -2.37 -7.64 -1.61
N ILE A 9 -2.57 -8.85 -1.08
CA ILE A 9 -1.51 -9.52 -0.31
C ILE A 9 -0.42 -10.11 -1.21
N ARG A 10 -0.67 -10.28 -2.52
CA ARG A 10 0.30 -10.88 -3.45
C ARG A 10 1.63 -10.13 -3.46
N TYR A 11 1.60 -8.81 -3.25
CA TYR A 11 2.77 -7.93 -3.28
C TYR A 11 3.42 -7.67 -1.91
N LEU A 12 2.85 -8.19 -0.82
CA LEU A 12 3.35 -7.96 0.54
C LEU A 12 4.31 -9.06 0.97
N GLU A 13 5.37 -8.70 1.68
CA GLU A 13 6.25 -9.65 2.38
C GLU A 13 5.48 -10.36 3.50
N PRO A 14 5.79 -11.63 3.84
CA PRO A 14 5.12 -12.41 4.88
C PRO A 14 5.55 -11.95 6.29
N GLY A 15 5.35 -10.67 6.61
CA GLY A 15 5.76 -10.06 7.86
C GLY A 15 5.07 -10.60 9.12
N PHE A 16 4.07 -11.46 8.97
CA PHE A 16 3.48 -12.23 10.07
C PHE A 16 4.36 -13.41 10.50
N LEU A 17 5.36 -13.79 9.71
CA LEU A 17 6.36 -14.78 10.10
C LEU A 17 7.56 -14.09 10.75
N PRO A 18 8.10 -14.63 11.84
CA PRO A 18 9.36 -14.14 12.40
C PRO A 18 10.50 -14.26 11.39
N LEU A 19 11.40 -13.28 11.38
CA LEU A 19 12.65 -13.40 10.63
C LEU A 19 13.52 -14.51 11.22
N ALA A 20 14.12 -15.32 10.35
CA ALA A 20 15.15 -16.26 10.74
C ALA A 20 16.41 -15.52 11.22
N ARG A 21 17.30 -16.23 11.92
CA ARG A 21 18.50 -15.64 12.53
C ARG A 21 19.42 -14.93 11.53
N ASN A 22 19.41 -15.34 10.26
CA ASN A 22 20.19 -14.70 9.19
C ASN A 22 19.60 -13.37 8.68
N ARG A 23 18.41 -12.96 9.15
CA ARG A 23 17.67 -11.75 8.75
C ARG A 23 17.34 -11.65 7.25
N LYS A 24 17.50 -12.74 6.49
CA LYS A 24 17.28 -12.81 5.03
C LYS A 24 16.20 -13.82 4.63
N SER A 25 15.63 -14.52 5.60
CA SER A 25 14.63 -15.57 5.42
C SER A 25 13.67 -15.57 6.60
N TYR A 26 12.59 -16.35 6.52
CA TYR A 26 11.56 -16.42 7.56
C TYR A 26 11.60 -17.75 8.30
N ILE A 27 11.26 -17.77 9.58
CA ILE A 27 11.13 -19.02 10.33
C ILE A 27 9.96 -19.82 9.76
N CYS A 28 10.18 -21.11 9.50
CA CYS A 28 9.14 -21.99 8.99
C CYS A 28 8.09 -22.23 10.09
N PRO A 29 6.80 -21.91 9.83
CA PRO A 29 5.74 -22.09 10.84
C PRO A 29 5.45 -23.57 11.12
N ASN A 30 5.79 -24.47 10.19
CA ASN A 30 5.51 -25.90 10.33
C ASN A 30 6.57 -26.66 11.16
N CYS A 31 7.86 -26.34 11.00
CA CYS A 31 8.93 -27.10 11.65
C CYS A 31 9.94 -26.25 12.43
N GLY A 32 9.76 -24.93 12.52
CA GLY A 32 10.66 -24.02 13.23
C GLY A 32 12.02 -23.79 12.57
N SER A 33 12.25 -24.32 11.37
CA SER A 33 13.48 -24.11 10.59
C SER A 33 13.74 -22.61 10.40
N GLY A 34 14.96 -22.15 10.71
CA GLY A 34 15.34 -20.73 10.76
C GLY A 34 15.60 -20.18 12.18
N SER A 35 15.17 -20.90 13.22
CA SER A 35 15.42 -20.57 14.64
C SER A 35 16.82 -21.00 15.14
N GLY A 36 17.40 -22.04 14.54
CA GLY A 36 18.70 -22.59 14.93
C GLY A 36 19.90 -21.70 14.57
N LYS A 37 21.10 -22.11 15.00
CA LYS A 37 22.36 -21.35 14.82
C LYS A 37 22.62 -20.90 13.37
N ASN A 38 22.32 -21.76 12.40
CA ASN A 38 22.55 -21.49 10.97
C ASN A 38 21.49 -20.55 10.36
N GLY A 39 20.33 -20.40 11.01
CA GLY A 39 19.27 -19.49 10.55
C GLY A 39 18.69 -19.82 9.18
N SER A 40 18.81 -21.06 8.67
CA SER A 40 18.26 -21.48 7.38
C SER A 40 16.74 -21.49 7.43
N GLY A 41 16.11 -20.36 7.12
CA GLY A 41 14.66 -20.21 7.07
C GLY A 41 14.07 -20.53 5.71
N MET A 42 12.78 -20.22 5.56
CA MET A 42 12.06 -20.28 4.29
C MET A 42 12.46 -19.14 3.37
N THR A 43 12.61 -19.46 2.10
CA THR A 43 12.91 -18.49 1.03
C THR A 43 11.88 -18.61 -0.10
N SER A 44 11.69 -17.53 -0.84
CA SER A 44 10.88 -17.50 -2.05
C SER A 44 11.74 -17.15 -3.25
N ARG A 45 11.41 -17.73 -4.42
CA ARG A 45 12.04 -17.37 -5.70
C ARG A 45 11.16 -16.44 -6.53
N ASP A 46 9.85 -16.51 -6.35
CA ASP A 46 8.83 -15.83 -7.15
C ASP A 46 8.05 -14.76 -6.37
N GLY A 47 8.24 -14.68 -5.05
CA GLY A 47 7.46 -13.81 -4.15
C GLY A 47 6.03 -14.29 -3.89
N GLU A 48 5.66 -15.48 -4.39
CA GLU A 48 4.31 -16.04 -4.29
C GLU A 48 4.28 -17.28 -3.38
N TYR A 49 5.29 -18.14 -3.49
CA TYR A 49 5.44 -19.35 -2.69
C TYR A 49 6.74 -19.31 -1.90
N TRP A 50 6.67 -19.68 -0.62
CA TRP A 50 7.85 -19.87 0.23
C TRP A 50 8.11 -21.34 0.43
N LYS A 51 9.36 -21.73 0.21
CA LYS A 51 9.82 -23.10 0.37
C LYS A 51 10.67 -23.24 1.63
N CYS A 52 10.35 -24.24 2.45
CA CYS A 52 11.19 -24.71 3.53
C CYS A 52 12.04 -25.87 3.03
N TRP A 53 13.36 -25.70 3.08
CA TRP A 53 14.31 -26.72 2.65
C TRP A 53 14.52 -27.84 3.67
N SER A 54 14.00 -27.68 4.89
CA SER A 54 14.12 -28.68 5.95
C SER A 54 12.95 -29.68 5.96
N CYS A 55 11.70 -29.20 5.93
CA CYS A 55 10.52 -30.08 5.96
C CYS A 55 9.85 -30.25 4.59
N GLY A 56 10.34 -29.59 3.54
CA GLY A 56 9.79 -29.69 2.19
C GLY A 56 8.53 -28.86 1.93
N LEU A 57 7.96 -28.20 2.95
CA LEU A 57 6.78 -27.33 2.80
C LEU A 57 7.00 -26.28 1.69
N SER A 58 6.04 -26.14 0.79
CA SER A 58 5.97 -25.09 -0.22
C SER A 58 4.57 -24.51 -0.22
N ALA A 59 4.41 -23.28 0.26
CA ALA A 59 3.09 -22.71 0.56
C ALA A 59 3.05 -21.21 0.23
N ASN A 60 1.87 -20.74 -0.16
CA ASN A 60 1.60 -19.31 -0.35
C ASN A 60 1.35 -18.61 1.00
N LYS A 61 1.26 -17.28 0.99
CA LYS A 61 1.06 -16.47 2.20
C LYS A 61 -0.17 -16.85 3.02
N VAL A 62 -1.30 -17.15 2.36
CA VAL A 62 -2.54 -17.55 3.05
C VAL A 62 -2.32 -18.85 3.80
N GLU A 63 -1.71 -19.82 3.13
CA GLU A 63 -1.47 -21.15 3.70
C GLU A 63 -0.42 -21.11 4.83
N LEU A 64 0.60 -20.27 4.71
CA LEU A 64 1.55 -20.03 5.80
C LEU A 64 0.89 -19.38 7.01
N PHE A 65 0.01 -18.39 6.79
CA PHE A 65 -0.76 -17.74 7.85
C PHE A 65 -1.70 -18.72 8.53
N ARG A 66 -2.33 -19.60 7.75
CA ARG A 66 -3.19 -20.69 8.22
C ARG A 66 -2.45 -21.63 9.17
N ILE A 67 -1.27 -22.11 8.75
CA ILE A 67 -0.42 -23.02 9.54
C ILE A 67 0.04 -22.33 10.82
N GLN A 68 0.57 -21.10 10.71
CA GLN A 68 1.10 -20.33 11.85
C GLN A 68 0.05 -20.11 12.96
N ASN A 69 -1.22 -19.90 12.57
CA ASN A 69 -2.29 -19.54 13.49
C ASN A 69 -3.28 -20.70 13.75
N SER A 70 -3.02 -21.89 13.19
CA SER A 70 -3.91 -23.06 13.30
C SER A 70 -5.37 -22.76 12.90
N LEU A 71 -5.55 -22.02 11.80
CA LEU A 71 -6.87 -21.58 11.33
C LEU A 71 -7.44 -22.51 10.25
N ASN A 72 -8.74 -22.41 10.00
CA ASN A 72 -9.30 -22.91 8.75
C ASN A 72 -8.98 -21.96 7.58
N TYR A 73 -9.21 -22.38 6.34
CA TYR A 73 -8.82 -21.59 5.16
C TYR A 73 -9.58 -20.26 5.06
N GLU A 74 -10.86 -20.22 5.42
CA GLU A 74 -11.68 -19.01 5.36
C GLU A 74 -11.26 -17.96 6.40
N GLU A 75 -11.00 -18.43 7.63
CA GLU A 75 -10.43 -17.61 8.71
C GLU A 75 -9.03 -17.10 8.35
N ALA A 76 -8.21 -17.92 7.69
CA ALA A 76 -6.88 -17.51 7.26
C ALA A 76 -6.93 -16.39 6.21
N CYS A 77 -7.85 -16.47 5.23
CA CYS A 77 -8.06 -15.42 4.24
C CYS A 77 -8.47 -14.08 4.88
N ALA A 78 -9.45 -14.10 5.78
CA ALA A 78 -9.88 -12.89 6.48
C ALA A 78 -8.80 -12.38 7.45
N GLY A 79 -8.14 -13.29 8.16
CA GLY A 79 -7.12 -12.99 9.17
C GLY A 79 -5.88 -12.33 8.58
N ILE A 80 -5.37 -12.84 7.45
CA ILE A 80 -4.20 -12.26 6.79
C ILE A 80 -4.49 -10.86 6.23
N LEU A 81 -5.69 -10.63 5.68
CA LEU A 81 -6.10 -9.29 5.22
C LEU A 81 -6.12 -8.31 6.40
N LYS A 82 -6.75 -8.69 7.52
CA LYS A 82 -6.77 -7.88 8.75
C LYS A 82 -5.37 -7.61 9.31
N PHE A 83 -4.47 -8.59 9.27
CA PHE A 83 -3.08 -8.43 9.69
C PHE A 83 -2.38 -7.29 8.93
N TYR A 84 -2.67 -7.14 7.63
CA TYR A 84 -2.13 -6.06 6.81
C TYR A 84 -2.97 -4.77 6.82
N GLY A 85 -4.01 -4.69 7.67
CA GLY A 85 -4.91 -3.54 7.73
C GLY A 85 -5.86 -3.44 6.52
N ILE A 86 -6.08 -4.53 5.79
CA ILE A 86 -6.98 -4.60 4.64
C ILE A 86 -8.34 -5.13 5.12
N VAL A 87 -9.42 -4.43 4.77
CA VAL A 87 -10.78 -4.86 5.10
C VAL A 87 -11.15 -6.07 4.22
N PRO A 88 -11.45 -7.25 4.81
CA PRO A 88 -11.82 -8.43 4.03
C PRO A 88 -13.15 -8.19 3.30
N THR A 89 -13.11 -8.17 1.96
CA THR A 89 -14.29 -7.99 1.13
C THR A 89 -14.63 -9.31 0.41
N PRO A 90 -15.81 -9.90 0.65
CA PRO A 90 -16.27 -11.09 -0.06
C PRO A 90 -16.40 -10.85 -1.57
N ILE A 91 -15.87 -11.78 -2.36
CA ILE A 91 -16.09 -11.89 -3.81
C ILE A 91 -17.54 -12.34 -4.01
N GLY A 92 -18.38 -11.46 -4.56
CA GLY A 92 -19.78 -11.73 -4.85
C GLY A 92 -20.75 -10.80 -4.12
N GLU A 93 -20.32 -10.19 -3.02
CA GLU A 93 -20.98 -8.99 -2.53
C GLU A 93 -20.46 -7.82 -3.35
N THR A 94 -21.33 -7.19 -4.12
CA THR A 94 -21.11 -5.84 -4.63
C THR A 94 -21.14 -4.85 -3.46
N SER A 95 -20.31 -5.06 -2.45
CA SER A 95 -19.65 -3.94 -1.79
C SER A 95 -19.03 -3.18 -2.95
N LYS A 96 -19.54 -1.97 -3.20
CA LYS A 96 -19.01 -1.04 -4.19
C LYS A 96 -17.50 -1.11 -4.09
N LYS A 97 -16.84 -1.86 -4.99
CA LYS A 97 -15.38 -1.92 -5.03
C LYS A 97 -14.97 -0.47 -5.01
N SER A 98 -14.22 -0.05 -3.99
CA SER A 98 -13.66 1.28 -4.02
C SER A 98 -12.97 1.36 -5.37
N ALA A 99 -13.34 2.36 -6.16
CA ALA A 99 -12.76 2.62 -7.47
C ALA A 99 -11.23 2.81 -7.39
N VAL A 100 -10.66 2.78 -6.19
CA VAL A 100 -9.31 3.17 -5.85
C VAL A 100 -8.74 2.10 -4.92
N TRP A 101 -7.50 1.71 -5.20
CA TRP A 101 -6.68 0.75 -4.44
C TRP A 101 -6.06 1.38 -3.18
N LEU A 102 -6.75 2.34 -2.57
CA LEU A 102 -6.29 3.12 -1.41
C LEU A 102 -7.22 2.85 -0.23
N SER A 103 -6.65 2.83 0.98
CA SER A 103 -7.45 2.90 2.21
C SER A 103 -8.17 4.24 2.31
N GLN A 104 -9.16 4.34 3.21
CA GLN A 104 -9.89 5.59 3.43
C GLN A 104 -8.95 6.72 3.91
N GLU A 105 -7.95 6.39 4.73
CA GLU A 105 -6.95 7.35 5.21
C GLU A 105 -6.01 7.80 4.09
N GLU A 106 -5.62 6.88 3.21
CA GLU A 106 -4.79 7.16 2.03
C GLU A 106 -5.53 8.03 1.01
N ALA A 107 -6.82 7.75 0.78
CA ALA A 107 -7.67 8.57 -0.06
C ALA A 107 -7.87 9.98 0.53
N ASP A 108 -8.12 10.10 1.84
CA ASP A 108 -8.20 11.41 2.53
C ASP A 108 -6.87 12.18 2.50
N ALA A 109 -5.74 11.47 2.65
CA ALA A 109 -4.42 12.09 2.55
C ALA A 109 -4.13 12.59 1.13
N LEU A 110 -4.56 11.88 0.10
CA LEU A 110 -4.40 12.31 -1.29
C LEU A 110 -5.50 13.28 -1.78
N ALA A 111 -6.48 13.59 -0.92
CA ALA A 111 -7.68 14.33 -1.29
C ALA A 111 -8.33 13.73 -2.56
N VAL A 112 -8.45 12.40 -2.58
CA VAL A 112 -9.12 11.63 -3.63
C VAL A 112 -10.51 11.30 -3.13
N THR A 113 -11.49 11.53 -3.98
CA THR A 113 -12.89 11.26 -3.67
C THR A 113 -13.35 10.00 -4.38
N ASN A 114 -14.54 9.54 -4.02
CA ASN A 114 -15.21 8.39 -4.63
C ASN A 114 -15.44 8.59 -6.14
N THR A 115 -15.48 9.84 -6.62
CA THR A 115 -15.66 10.21 -8.03
C THR A 115 -14.34 10.36 -8.78
N GLY A 116 -13.20 10.30 -8.08
CA GLY A 116 -11.87 10.42 -8.65
C GLY A 116 -11.04 11.54 -8.04
N MET A 117 -9.99 11.92 -8.77
CA MET A 117 -9.04 12.97 -8.41
C MET A 117 -9.22 14.18 -9.31
N GLN A 118 -9.36 15.34 -8.67
CA GLN A 118 -9.29 16.62 -9.37
C GLN A 118 -7.84 16.96 -9.69
N ILE A 119 -7.57 17.14 -10.99
CA ILE A 119 -6.31 17.62 -11.52
C ILE A 119 -6.53 18.97 -12.22
N ASN A 120 -5.57 19.88 -12.04
CA ASN A 120 -5.54 21.13 -12.78
C ASN A 120 -4.79 20.90 -14.09
N THR A 121 -5.49 21.05 -15.21
CA THR A 121 -4.89 21.04 -16.54
C THR A 121 -4.88 22.45 -17.13
N PRO A 122 -4.06 22.74 -18.16
CA PRO A 122 -4.10 24.03 -18.85
C PRO A 122 -5.51 24.39 -19.38
N ASP A 123 -6.33 23.37 -19.69
CA ASP A 123 -7.70 23.51 -20.15
C ASP A 123 -8.73 23.66 -19.00
N GLY A 124 -8.27 23.76 -17.75
CA GLY A 124 -9.12 23.83 -16.55
C GLY A 124 -9.08 22.59 -15.66
N GLU A 125 -9.97 22.57 -14.67
CA GLU A 125 -10.13 21.45 -13.73
C GLU A 125 -10.74 20.22 -14.42
N LYS A 126 -10.07 19.07 -14.33
CA LYS A 126 -10.58 17.79 -14.82
C LYS A 126 -10.62 16.78 -13.68
N ILE A 127 -11.62 15.90 -13.71
CA ILE A 127 -11.73 14.78 -12.78
C ILE A 127 -11.21 13.52 -13.48
N VAL A 128 -10.17 12.92 -12.92
CA VAL A 128 -9.66 11.62 -13.35
C VAL A 128 -10.26 10.55 -12.44
N SER A 129 -11.08 9.69 -13.01
CA SER A 129 -11.59 8.52 -12.29
C SER A 129 -10.50 7.46 -12.16
N PHE A 130 -10.33 6.92 -10.95
CA PHE A 130 -9.45 5.77 -10.72
C PHE A 130 -10.15 4.43 -10.99
N CYS A 131 -11.48 4.45 -11.20
CA CYS A 131 -12.28 3.23 -11.33
C CYS A 131 -11.80 2.38 -12.51
N GLY A 132 -11.25 1.19 -12.22
CA GLY A 132 -10.73 0.30 -13.25
C GLY A 132 -9.42 0.77 -13.90
N LEU A 133 -8.86 1.91 -13.47
CA LEU A 133 -7.68 2.49 -14.09
C LEU A 133 -6.44 1.64 -13.84
N TYR A 134 -6.34 1.04 -12.65
CA TYR A 134 -5.21 0.17 -12.35
C TYR A 134 -5.20 -1.09 -13.24
N GLU A 135 -6.36 -1.66 -13.51
CA GLU A 135 -6.49 -2.83 -14.38
C GLU A 135 -6.23 -2.50 -15.87
N GLN A 136 -6.59 -1.30 -16.30
CA GLN A 136 -6.40 -0.83 -17.68
C GLN A 136 -4.97 -0.37 -17.95
N ASP A 137 -4.43 0.48 -17.08
CA ASP A 137 -3.08 1.02 -17.18
C ASP A 137 -2.44 1.15 -15.78
N PRO A 138 -1.80 0.07 -15.30
CA PRO A 138 -1.12 0.06 -14.01
C PRO A 138 -0.04 1.14 -13.90
N GLN A 139 0.61 1.49 -15.02
CA GLN A 139 1.72 2.44 -15.04
C GLN A 139 1.22 3.87 -14.85
N LEU A 140 0.16 4.23 -15.55
CA LEU A 140 -0.53 5.51 -15.40
C LEU A 140 -1.15 5.65 -14.00
N TYR A 141 -1.75 4.57 -13.48
CA TYR A 141 -2.26 4.59 -12.11
C TYR A 141 -1.15 4.92 -11.10
N CYS A 142 -0.01 4.22 -11.18
CA CYS A 142 1.11 4.45 -10.28
C CYS A 142 1.66 5.88 -10.40
N SER A 143 1.82 6.39 -11.62
CA SER A 143 2.35 7.74 -11.84
C SER A 143 1.42 8.83 -11.29
N LEU A 144 0.11 8.67 -11.43
CA LEU A 144 -0.88 9.59 -10.87
C LEU A 144 -0.85 9.62 -9.33
N ILE A 145 -0.76 8.45 -8.70
CA ILE A 145 -0.66 8.37 -7.23
C ILE A 145 0.63 9.03 -6.73
N ILE A 146 1.77 8.78 -7.40
CA ILE A 146 3.06 9.39 -7.05
C ILE A 146 2.99 10.91 -7.19
N ALA A 147 2.54 11.41 -8.35
CA ALA A 147 2.43 12.84 -8.62
C ALA A 147 1.49 13.52 -7.60
N ARG A 148 0.37 12.88 -7.28
CA ARG A 148 -0.58 13.41 -6.30
C ARG A 148 -0.01 13.42 -4.89
N ALA A 149 0.70 12.36 -4.48
CA ALA A 149 1.35 12.31 -3.18
C ALA A 149 2.34 13.47 -3.02
N GLU A 150 3.15 13.75 -4.05
CA GLU A 150 4.08 14.88 -4.03
C GLU A 150 3.37 16.24 -3.96
N GLU A 151 2.32 16.42 -4.76
CA GLU A 151 1.50 17.64 -4.74
C GLU A 151 0.91 17.89 -3.34
N MET A 152 0.30 16.86 -2.75
CA MET A 152 -0.36 16.98 -1.45
C MET A 152 0.64 17.16 -0.32
N THR A 153 1.80 16.49 -0.34
CA THR A 153 2.90 16.75 0.61
C THR A 153 3.30 18.23 0.59
N ARG A 154 3.49 18.82 -0.60
CA ARG A 154 3.83 20.25 -0.74
C ARG A 154 2.71 21.14 -0.19
N LYS A 155 1.44 20.82 -0.49
CA LYS A 155 0.28 21.58 0.03
C LYS A 155 0.21 21.53 1.56
N TYR A 156 0.37 20.35 2.17
CA TYR A 156 0.32 20.21 3.62
C TYR A 156 1.50 20.91 4.31
N GLN A 157 2.70 20.86 3.73
CA GLN A 157 3.84 21.62 4.23
C GLN A 157 3.59 23.14 4.14
N LYS A 158 2.98 23.63 3.05
CA LYS A 158 2.61 25.04 2.90
C LYS A 158 1.55 25.45 3.93
N LEU A 159 0.52 24.63 4.13
CA LEU A 159 -0.51 24.86 5.16
C LEU A 159 0.11 24.91 6.56
N TYR A 160 0.99 23.96 6.89
CA TYR A 160 1.66 23.94 8.18
C TYR A 160 2.48 25.22 8.43
N ARG A 161 3.21 25.69 7.41
CA ARG A 161 3.97 26.96 7.50
C ARG A 161 3.05 28.18 7.63
N ALA A 162 1.90 28.15 6.98
CA ALA A 162 0.95 29.26 6.93
C ALA A 162 0.16 29.43 8.24
N CYS A 163 -0.33 28.33 8.82
CA CYS A 163 -1.26 28.37 9.96
C CYS A 163 -1.02 27.29 11.03
N GLY A 164 0.07 26.51 10.94
CA GLY A 164 0.29 25.34 11.80
C GLY A 164 0.80 25.63 13.22
N ASN A 165 1.08 26.88 13.56
CA ASN A 165 1.51 27.27 14.91
C ASN A 165 1.22 28.76 15.19
N ARG A 166 1.33 29.16 16.46
CA ARG A 166 1.09 30.54 16.94
C ARG A 166 1.95 31.63 16.31
N LEU A 167 3.13 31.28 15.76
CA LEU A 167 4.04 32.21 15.09
C LEU A 167 3.86 32.19 13.57
N ALA A 168 2.90 31.43 13.05
CA ALA A 168 2.68 31.32 11.62
C ALA A 168 2.06 32.62 11.06
N PRO A 169 2.32 32.99 9.79
CA PRO A 169 1.87 34.25 9.21
C PRO A 169 0.34 34.45 9.25
N TYR A 170 -0.42 33.35 9.22
CA TYR A 170 -1.88 33.36 9.26
C TYR A 170 -2.44 32.75 10.55
N ALA A 171 -1.66 32.77 11.65
CA ALA A 171 -2.13 32.33 12.96
C ALA A 171 -3.39 33.10 13.40
N ALA A 172 -3.43 34.42 13.17
CA ALA A 172 -4.59 35.28 13.46
C ALA A 172 -5.90 34.75 12.84
N MET A 173 -5.86 34.31 11.57
CA MET A 173 -7.05 33.76 10.90
C MET A 173 -7.60 32.49 11.58
N VAL A 174 -6.73 31.70 12.22
CA VAL A 174 -7.16 30.50 12.96
C VAL A 174 -7.92 30.89 14.22
N TYR A 175 -7.50 31.96 14.91
CA TYR A 175 -8.24 32.52 16.03
C TYR A 175 -9.58 33.10 15.58
N ASP A 176 -9.59 33.90 14.51
CA ASP A 176 -10.82 34.52 13.99
C ASP A 176 -11.86 33.47 13.59
N TYR A 177 -11.42 32.36 13.00
CA TYR A 177 -12.31 31.28 12.58
C TYR A 177 -12.86 30.44 13.75
N LEU A 178 -12.03 30.17 14.76
CA LEU A 178 -12.42 29.32 15.89
C LEU A 178 -13.10 30.10 17.03
N GLY A 179 -12.85 31.40 17.13
CA GLY A 179 -13.40 32.29 18.15
C GLY A 179 -13.23 31.72 19.55
N ASP A 180 -14.31 31.69 20.32
CA ASP A 180 -14.35 31.18 21.70
C ASP A 180 -14.03 29.68 21.83
N ARG A 181 -14.00 28.93 20.72
CA ARG A 181 -13.61 27.51 20.71
C ARG A 181 -12.12 27.31 20.50
N PHE A 182 -11.36 28.40 20.33
CA PHE A 182 -9.92 28.33 20.19
C PHE A 182 -9.26 27.94 21.52
N ASP A 183 -8.40 26.92 21.46
CA ASP A 183 -7.41 26.64 22.50
C ASP A 183 -6.05 26.31 21.84
N ASP A 184 -4.96 26.39 22.60
CA ASP A 184 -3.62 26.04 22.10
C ASP A 184 -3.52 24.59 21.60
N SER A 185 -4.47 23.72 22.00
CA SER A 185 -4.58 22.35 21.50
C SER A 185 -4.99 22.30 20.02
N ALA A 186 -5.63 23.34 19.49
CA ALA A 186 -6.02 23.45 18.08
C ALA A 186 -4.81 23.37 17.14
N TYR A 187 -3.72 24.11 17.44
CA TYR A 187 -2.48 24.03 16.68
C TYR A 187 -1.84 22.64 16.77
N GLN A 188 -1.86 22.02 17.96
CA GLN A 188 -1.32 20.66 18.12
C GLN A 188 -2.12 19.60 17.36
N LYS A 189 -3.46 19.73 17.31
CA LYS A 189 -4.33 18.84 16.53
C LYS A 189 -4.11 19.02 15.04
N MET A 190 -4.04 20.27 14.57
CA MET A 190 -3.76 20.59 13.17
C MET A 190 -2.39 20.06 12.75
N ARG A 191 -1.36 20.31 13.55
CA ARG A 191 -0.01 19.79 13.34
C ARG A 191 0.01 18.28 13.19
N ARG A 192 -0.54 17.55 14.17
CA ARG A 192 -0.60 16.07 14.14
C ARG A 192 -1.31 15.57 12.89
N ARG A 193 -2.42 16.20 12.51
CA ARG A 193 -3.19 15.82 11.31
C ARG A 193 -2.38 16.06 10.03
N LEU A 194 -1.71 17.20 9.89
CA LEU A 194 -0.89 17.51 8.72
C LEU A 194 0.35 16.61 8.64
N GLU A 195 1.04 16.38 9.76
CA GLU A 195 2.19 15.47 9.83
C GLU A 195 1.80 14.04 9.46
N SER A 196 0.67 13.54 9.98
CA SER A 196 0.12 12.22 9.62
C SER A 196 -0.18 12.12 8.13
N LYS A 197 -0.84 13.12 7.54
CA LYS A 197 -1.12 13.13 6.09
C LYS A 197 0.16 13.16 5.25
N ILE A 198 1.18 13.93 5.65
CA ILE A 198 2.49 13.94 4.97
C ILE A 198 3.15 12.57 5.03
N GLN A 199 3.17 11.92 6.20
CA GLN A 199 3.74 10.57 6.36
C GLN A 199 3.04 9.54 5.46
N ILE A 200 1.71 9.62 5.36
CA ILE A 200 0.93 8.76 4.46
C ILE A 200 1.32 9.02 3.00
N CYS A 201 1.38 10.28 2.57
CA CYS A 201 1.81 10.63 1.21
C CYS A 201 3.22 10.12 0.89
N ASP A 202 4.17 10.30 1.81
CA ASP A 202 5.55 9.82 1.62
C ASP A 202 5.62 8.30 1.53
N LYS A 203 4.87 7.59 2.40
CA LYS A 203 4.77 6.12 2.35
C LYS A 203 4.19 5.66 1.01
N LEU A 204 3.09 6.25 0.56
CA LEU A 204 2.45 5.94 -0.71
C LEU A 204 3.42 6.16 -1.87
N ARG A 205 4.11 7.29 -1.91
CA ARG A 205 5.12 7.59 -2.93
C ARG A 205 6.18 6.51 -3.01
N VAL A 206 6.77 6.09 -1.89
CA VAL A 206 7.80 5.03 -1.86
C VAL A 206 7.24 3.70 -2.36
N VAL A 207 6.05 3.31 -1.92
CA VAL A 207 5.41 2.04 -2.32
C VAL A 207 5.13 2.02 -3.83
N TYR A 208 4.54 3.10 -4.36
CA TYR A 208 4.15 3.16 -5.75
C TYR A 208 5.34 3.38 -6.70
N LEU A 209 6.42 4.02 -6.27
CA LEU A 209 7.68 4.07 -7.03
C LEU A 209 8.27 2.67 -7.24
N LYS A 210 8.39 1.88 -6.16
CA LYS A 210 8.86 0.49 -6.26
C LYS A 210 7.96 -0.35 -7.16
N LYS A 211 6.65 -0.12 -7.09
CA LYS A 211 5.67 -0.82 -7.94
C LYS A 211 5.85 -0.45 -9.42
N GLN A 212 6.11 0.82 -9.71
CA GLN A 212 6.36 1.32 -11.06
C GLN A 212 7.66 0.75 -11.65
N GLU A 213 8.73 0.67 -10.85
CA GLU A 213 9.99 0.03 -11.25
C GLU A 213 9.79 -1.46 -11.56
N TRP A 214 9.04 -2.17 -10.71
CA TRP A 214 8.72 -3.57 -10.94
C TRP A 214 7.93 -3.79 -12.23
N LEU A 215 6.90 -2.97 -12.49
CA LEU A 215 6.11 -3.01 -13.72
C LEU A 215 6.97 -2.77 -14.96
N ALA A 216 7.90 -1.81 -14.89
CA ALA A 216 8.85 -1.53 -15.97
C ALA A 216 9.78 -2.72 -16.26
N ASN A 217 10.29 -3.37 -15.21
CA ASN A 217 11.17 -4.54 -15.33
C ASN A 217 10.45 -5.74 -15.96
N GLN A 218 9.17 -5.96 -15.64
CA GLN A 218 8.38 -7.02 -16.27
C GLN A 218 8.14 -6.77 -17.76
N ASN A 219 7.82 -5.53 -18.14
CA ASN A 219 7.62 -5.15 -19.54
C ASN A 219 8.91 -5.29 -20.35
N ALA A 220 10.07 -4.97 -19.77
CA ALA A 220 11.37 -5.16 -20.40
C ALA A 220 11.71 -6.64 -20.64
N GLN A 221 11.37 -7.53 -19.71
CA GLN A 221 11.54 -8.98 -19.84
C GLN A 221 10.58 -9.58 -20.88
N ALA A 222 9.34 -9.09 -20.98
CA ALA A 222 8.38 -9.51 -21.99
C ALA A 222 8.77 -9.05 -23.41
N GLY A 223 9.39 -7.87 -23.54
CA GLY A 223 9.90 -7.34 -24.81
C GLY A 223 11.10 -8.11 -25.36
N THR A 224 12.03 -8.53 -24.49
CA THR A 224 13.21 -9.32 -24.88
C THR A 224 12.87 -10.74 -25.34
N MET A 225 11.81 -11.35 -24.81
CA MET A 225 11.33 -12.65 -25.32
C MET A 225 10.66 -12.57 -26.70
N ARG A 226 10.11 -11.41 -27.10
CA ARG A 226 9.48 -11.24 -28.42
C ARG A 226 10.50 -10.99 -29.53
N THR A 227 11.61 -10.32 -29.26
CA THR A 227 12.67 -10.07 -30.25
C THR A 227 13.54 -11.29 -30.53
N GLY A 228 13.69 -12.19 -29.56
CA GLY A 228 14.45 -13.45 -29.73
C GLY A 228 13.77 -14.52 -30.60
N ARG A 229 12.50 -14.33 -31.00
CA ARG A 229 11.75 -15.31 -31.81
C ARG A 229 11.61 -14.93 -33.29
N SER A 230 12.16 -13.78 -33.70
CA SER A 230 12.03 -13.26 -35.07
C SER A 230 13.32 -13.35 -35.90
N GLN A 231 14.37 -13.99 -35.39
CA GLN A 231 15.59 -14.33 -36.13
C GLN A 231 15.76 -15.85 -36.18
N THR A 232 14.92 -16.51 -36.96
CA THR A 232 15.12 -17.89 -37.45
C THR A 232 14.15 -18.11 -38.61
N LYS A 233 14.41 -17.44 -39.74
CA LYS A 233 14.05 -17.88 -41.08
C LYS A 233 15.11 -17.38 -42.04
#